data_AF-A0A951TWR8-F1
#
_entry.id   AF-A0A951TWR8-F1
#
_cell.length_a   1.000
_cell.length_b   1.000
_cell.length_c   1.000
_cell.angle_alpha   90.00
_cell.angle_beta   90.00
_cell.angle_gamma   90.00
#
_symmetry.space_group_name_H-M   'P 1'
#
loop_
_entity.id
_entity.type
_entity.pdbx_description
1 polymer ?
#
loop_
_entity_poly.entity_id
_entity_poly.type
_entity_poly.pdbx_seq_one_letter_code
_entity_poly.pdbx_strand_id
1 'polypeptide(L)'
;MRSFGAPISRDRIAEITAAIAEIAPRLPLHRDVTGADYLMEPDDMVVIHLAELNIKKGPRLRIGATMPEARPPFDWLYELSSDVTPADYFKHYLVLDDQIVLAHLKVLTPIDDVEADLIMADLAVASELLMTI
;
A
#
# COMPACT_ATOMS: atom_id res chain seq x y z
N MET A 1 3.45 11.17 -18.86
CA MET A 1 2.58 10.16 -18.23
C MET A 1 2.33 9.06 -19.25
N ARG A 2 2.68 7.80 -18.94
CA ARG A 2 2.45 6.67 -19.87
C ARG A 2 0.96 6.41 -20.02
N SER A 3 0.55 5.78 -21.12
CA SER A 3 -0.80 5.24 -21.24
C SER A 3 -0.90 3.96 -20.42
N PHE A 4 -1.94 3.85 -19.59
CA PHE A 4 -2.25 2.62 -18.88
C PHE A 4 -2.79 1.58 -19.86
N GLY A 5 -2.40 0.32 -19.65
CA GLY A 5 -2.96 -0.83 -20.34
C GLY A 5 -4.34 -1.24 -19.79
N ALA A 6 -4.72 -2.48 -20.06
CA ALA A 6 -5.91 -3.05 -19.44
C ALA A 6 -5.70 -3.21 -17.92
N PRO A 7 -6.76 -3.06 -17.10
CA PRO A 7 -6.69 -3.36 -15.67
C PRO A 7 -6.23 -4.80 -15.44
N ILE A 8 -5.46 -5.00 -14.37
CA ILE A 8 -4.98 -6.34 -13.98
C ILE A 8 -6.10 -7.32 -13.66
N SER A 9 -5.80 -8.60 -13.79
CA SER A 9 -6.72 -9.69 -13.45
C SER A 9 -6.92 -9.85 -11.93
N ARG A 10 -8.00 -10.55 -11.55
CA ARG A 10 -8.26 -10.92 -10.14
C ARG A 10 -7.15 -11.76 -9.52
N ASP A 11 -6.53 -12.64 -10.31
CA ASP A 11 -5.43 -13.47 -9.81
C ASP A 11 -4.22 -12.60 -9.44
N ARG A 12 -3.92 -11.56 -10.25
CA ARG A 12 -2.86 -10.60 -9.91
C ARG A 12 -3.19 -9.74 -8.70
N ILE A 13 -4.44 -9.34 -8.54
CA ILE A 13 -4.88 -8.62 -7.34
C ILE A 13 -4.68 -9.50 -6.09
N ALA A 14 -5.07 -10.76 -6.15
CA ALA A 14 -4.92 -11.71 -5.06
C ALA A 14 -3.44 -11.94 -4.70
N GLU A 15 -2.58 -12.05 -5.70
CA GLU A 15 -1.13 -12.21 -5.49
C GLU A 15 -0.49 -11.01 -4.81
N ILE A 16 -0.78 -9.79 -5.27
CA ILE A 16 -0.26 -8.56 -4.64
C ILE A 16 -0.79 -8.45 -3.20
N THR A 17 -2.07 -8.73 -2.99
CA THR A 17 -2.70 -8.69 -1.67
C THR A 17 -2.03 -9.68 -0.71
N ALA A 18 -1.75 -10.90 -1.19
CA ALA A 18 -1.04 -11.91 -0.40
C ALA A 18 0.39 -11.47 -0.06
N ALA A 19 1.13 -10.90 -1.02
CA ALA A 19 2.48 -10.38 -0.79
C ALA A 19 2.50 -9.24 0.23
N ILE A 20 1.53 -8.32 0.17
CA ILE A 20 1.34 -7.25 1.16
C ILE A 20 1.07 -7.84 2.55
N ALA A 21 0.14 -8.81 2.64
CA ALA A 21 -0.21 -9.46 3.90
C ALA A 21 0.95 -10.23 4.53
N GLU A 22 1.86 -10.79 3.72
CA GLU A 22 3.07 -11.45 4.19
C GLU A 22 4.12 -10.46 4.71
N ILE A 23 4.32 -9.34 4.00
CA ILE A 23 5.40 -8.38 4.28
C ILE A 23 5.02 -7.41 5.41
N ALA A 24 3.78 -6.92 5.44
CA ALA A 24 3.37 -5.86 6.37
C ALA A 24 3.67 -6.18 7.85
N PRO A 25 3.40 -7.40 8.37
CA PRO A 25 3.70 -7.74 9.76
C PRO A 25 5.20 -7.84 10.09
N ARG A 26 6.06 -7.88 9.06
CA ARG A 26 7.52 -8.02 9.19
C ARG A 26 8.24 -6.68 9.11
N LEU A 27 7.55 -5.59 8.76
CA LEU A 27 8.17 -4.27 8.68
C LEU A 27 8.56 -3.78 10.09
N PRO A 28 9.71 -3.12 10.27
CA PRO A 28 10.26 -2.85 11.60
C PRO A 28 9.50 -1.81 12.41
N LEU A 29 8.76 -0.90 11.75
CA LEU A 29 8.05 0.19 12.41
C LEU A 29 6.55 -0.02 12.27
N HIS A 30 5.85 -0.08 13.41
CA HIS A 30 4.40 -0.15 13.46
C HIS A 30 3.82 1.06 14.20
N ARG A 31 2.69 1.56 13.70
CA ARG A 31 1.95 2.64 14.34
C ARG A 31 0.46 2.46 14.08
N ASP A 32 -0.33 2.61 15.13
CA ASP A 32 -1.78 2.70 15.01
C ASP A 32 -2.18 4.14 14.70
N VAL A 33 -3.06 4.30 13.72
CA VAL A 33 -3.69 5.57 13.38
C VAL A 33 -5.11 5.52 13.88
N THR A 34 -5.53 6.58 14.55
CA THR A 34 -6.81 6.65 15.24
C THR A 34 -7.83 7.43 14.41
N GLY A 35 -9.11 7.26 14.72
CA GLY A 35 -10.19 8.04 14.12
C GLY A 35 -9.99 9.55 14.25
N ALA A 36 -9.37 10.01 15.33
CA ALA A 36 -9.05 11.42 15.56
C ALA A 36 -8.16 12.02 14.44
N ASP A 37 -7.22 11.23 13.89
CA ASP A 37 -6.36 11.66 12.78
C ASP A 37 -7.16 11.90 11.48
N TYR A 38 -8.37 11.35 11.40
CA TYR A 38 -9.28 11.45 10.26
C TYR A 38 -10.57 12.22 10.55
N LEU A 39 -10.65 12.91 11.70
CA LEU A 39 -11.87 13.61 12.14
C LEU A 39 -13.10 12.68 12.21
N MET A 40 -12.89 11.39 12.49
CA MET A 40 -13.94 10.40 12.72
C MET A 40 -14.28 10.37 14.21
N GLU A 41 -15.55 10.10 14.55
CA GLU A 41 -15.92 9.70 15.90
C GLU A 41 -15.49 8.23 16.13
N PRO A 42 -15.04 7.74 17.30
CA PRO A 42 -14.53 8.35 18.53
C PRO A 42 -12.99 8.44 18.56
N ASP A 43 -12.47 9.30 19.45
CA ASP A 43 -11.06 9.76 19.51
C ASP A 43 -9.99 8.66 19.77
N ASP A 44 -10.38 7.42 20.12
CA ASP A 44 -9.45 6.32 20.44
C ASP A 44 -9.58 5.08 19.52
N MET A 45 -10.49 5.09 18.55
CA MET A 45 -10.66 3.94 17.67
C MET A 45 -9.49 3.83 16.69
N VAL A 46 -8.75 2.72 16.74
CA VAL A 46 -7.74 2.43 15.70
C VAL A 46 -8.45 2.10 14.40
N VAL A 47 -8.10 2.82 13.35
CA VAL A 47 -8.72 2.69 12.02
C VAL A 47 -7.75 2.15 10.98
N ILE A 48 -6.45 2.37 11.17
CA ILE A 48 -5.40 1.89 10.27
C ILE A 48 -4.21 1.40 11.09
N HIS A 49 -3.76 0.17 10.82
CA HIS A 49 -2.45 -0.31 11.22
C HIS A 49 -1.43 0.07 10.16
N LEU A 50 -0.52 1.00 10.50
CA LEU A 50 0.61 1.35 9.63
C LEU A 50 1.81 0.48 9.96
N ALA A 51 2.47 0.01 8.91
CA ALA A 51 3.73 -0.70 8.93
C ALA A 51 4.70 -0.02 7.95
N GLU A 52 5.97 0.14 8.35
CA GLU A 52 6.94 0.93 7.59
C GLU A 52 8.36 0.38 7.65
N LEU A 53 9.05 0.41 6.51
CA LEU A 53 10.47 0.19 6.36
C LEU A 53 11.13 1.48 5.88
N ASN A 54 12.08 1.99 6.66
CA ASN A 54 12.91 3.15 6.30
C ASN A 54 14.35 2.72 6.05
N ILE A 55 14.85 2.96 4.84
CA ILE A 55 16.23 2.67 4.47
C ILE A 55 17.08 3.94 4.69
N LYS A 56 17.41 4.25 5.95
CA LYS A 56 18.15 5.49 6.34
C LYS A 56 17.52 6.74 5.68
N LYS A 57 18.29 7.77 5.28
CA LYS A 57 17.79 8.94 4.51
C LYS A 57 17.32 8.59 3.08
N GLY A 58 17.10 7.33 2.78
CA GLY A 58 16.83 6.77 1.46
C GLY A 58 15.41 6.24 1.34
N PRO A 59 15.20 5.18 0.54
CA PRO A 59 13.87 4.72 0.19
C PRO A 59 13.05 4.21 1.38
N ARG A 60 11.73 4.27 1.21
CA ARG A 60 10.68 3.98 2.19
C ARG A 60 9.61 3.12 1.53
N LEU A 61 9.21 2.09 2.25
CA LEU A 61 7.98 1.36 2.00
C LEU A 61 7.03 1.59 3.17
N ARG A 62 5.79 2.01 2.90
CA ARG A 62 4.74 2.16 3.89
C ARG A 62 3.50 1.41 3.45
N ILE A 63 2.96 0.60 4.35
CA ILE A 63 1.73 -0.15 4.18
C ILE A 63 0.76 0.26 5.30
N GLY A 64 -0.40 0.79 4.95
CA GLY A 64 -1.53 0.92 5.86
C GLY A 64 -2.51 -0.22 5.62
N ALA A 65 -3.01 -0.84 6.67
CA ALA A 65 -4.10 -1.80 6.61
C ALA A 65 -5.30 -1.20 7.37
N THR A 66 -6.43 -1.00 6.69
CA THR A 66 -7.65 -0.50 7.36
C THR A 66 -8.27 -1.60 8.19
N MET A 67 -8.80 -1.21 9.35
CA MET A 67 -9.60 -2.08 10.19
C MET A 67 -11.01 -2.26 9.60
N PRO A 68 -11.65 -3.44 9.75
CA PRO A 68 -13.00 -3.66 9.26
C PRO A 68 -14.03 -2.64 9.78
N GLU A 69 -13.93 -2.24 11.05
CA GLU A 69 -14.79 -1.23 11.68
C GLU A 69 -14.63 0.18 11.10
N ALA A 70 -13.54 0.46 10.38
CA ALA A 70 -13.29 1.73 9.71
C ALA A 70 -13.91 1.81 8.30
N ARG A 71 -14.64 0.77 7.88
CA ARG A 71 -15.28 0.67 6.55
C ARG A 71 -16.80 0.72 6.71
N PRO A 72 -17.49 1.80 6.29
CA PRO A 72 -17.01 3.07 5.69
C PRO A 72 -16.37 4.06 6.71
N PRO A 73 -15.61 5.10 6.27
CA PRO A 73 -15.52 5.65 4.90
C PRO A 73 -14.36 5.10 4.06
N PHE A 74 -13.49 4.24 4.59
CA PHE A 74 -12.40 3.67 3.81
C PHE A 74 -12.89 2.46 3.01
N ASP A 75 -12.83 2.54 1.69
CA ASP A 75 -13.20 1.44 0.80
C ASP A 75 -12.00 0.53 0.44
N TRP A 76 -10.79 0.86 0.90
CA TRP A 76 -9.57 0.12 0.61
C TRP A 76 -9.17 -0.81 1.75
N LEU A 77 -8.62 -1.97 1.39
CA LEU A 77 -8.02 -2.97 2.27
C LEU A 77 -6.63 -2.54 2.73
N TYR A 78 -5.79 -2.17 1.76
CA TYR A 78 -4.43 -1.71 2.00
C TYR A 78 -4.15 -0.39 1.26
N GLU A 79 -3.37 0.48 1.87
CA GLU A 79 -2.75 1.65 1.26
C GLU A 79 -1.25 1.39 1.16
N LEU A 80 -0.69 1.46 -0.03
CA LEU A 80 0.72 1.25 -0.28
C LEU A 80 1.35 2.56 -0.75
N SER A 81 2.44 2.98 -0.13
CA SER A 81 3.27 4.09 -0.61
C SER A 81 4.73 3.65 -0.67
N SER A 82 5.41 3.94 -1.78
CA SER A 82 6.77 3.44 -2.00
C SER A 82 7.62 4.37 -2.87
N ASP A 83 8.89 4.47 -2.55
CA ASP A 83 9.97 4.98 -3.42
C ASP A 83 11.18 4.03 -3.47
N VAL A 84 10.95 2.74 -3.12
CA VAL A 84 11.99 1.69 -3.04
C VAL A 84 12.70 1.49 -4.38
N THR A 85 11.95 1.19 -5.44
CA THR A 85 12.48 1.21 -6.81
C THR A 85 12.27 2.58 -7.47
N PRO A 86 13.18 3.02 -8.37
CA PRO A 86 13.03 4.30 -9.08
C PRO A 86 11.77 4.36 -9.95
N ALA A 87 11.05 5.48 -9.88
CA ALA A 87 9.92 5.81 -10.76
C ALA A 87 9.87 7.33 -11.00
N ASP A 88 9.26 7.76 -12.10
CA ASP A 88 9.10 9.18 -12.44
C ASP A 88 8.01 9.90 -11.61
N TYR A 89 7.36 9.19 -10.70
CA TYR A 89 6.26 9.66 -9.86
C TYR A 89 6.30 9.00 -8.49
N PHE A 90 5.59 9.59 -7.54
CA PHE A 90 5.39 8.98 -6.23
C PHE A 90 4.38 7.83 -6.33
N LYS A 91 4.82 6.61 -6.02
CA LYS A 91 3.96 5.41 -6.07
C LYS A 91 3.06 5.39 -4.84
N HIS A 92 1.76 5.57 -5.08
CA HIS A 92 0.72 5.55 -4.06
C HIS A 92 -0.46 4.75 -4.59
N TYR A 93 -0.69 3.57 -4.02
CA TYR A 93 -1.72 2.64 -4.45
C TYR A 93 -2.74 2.39 -3.35
N LEU A 94 -3.99 2.16 -3.75
CA LEU A 94 -5.05 1.64 -2.89
C LEU A 94 -5.46 0.26 -3.40
N VAL A 95 -5.41 -0.72 -2.52
CA VAL A 95 -5.91 -2.08 -2.77
C VAL A 95 -7.35 -2.13 -2.30
N LEU A 96 -8.29 -2.23 -3.23
CA LEU A 96 -9.72 -2.41 -2.96
C LEU A 96 -10.07 -3.91 -2.99
N ASP A 97 -11.31 -4.27 -2.71
CA ASP A 97 -11.76 -5.68 -2.73
C ASP A 97 -11.65 -6.35 -4.11
N ASP A 98 -11.79 -5.58 -5.19
CA ASP A 98 -11.91 -6.10 -6.56
C ASP A 98 -10.93 -5.48 -7.56
N GLN A 99 -10.10 -4.53 -7.14
CA GLN A 99 -9.13 -3.84 -7.98
C GLN A 99 -8.00 -3.19 -7.17
N ILE A 100 -6.93 -2.83 -7.85
CA ILE A 100 -5.88 -1.96 -7.31
C ILE A 100 -5.82 -0.71 -8.16
N VAL A 101 -5.77 0.45 -7.51
CA VAL A 101 -5.73 1.75 -8.18
C VAL A 101 -4.48 2.53 -7.78
N LEU A 102 -3.88 3.24 -8.73
CA LEU A 102 -2.91 4.29 -8.46
C LEU A 102 -3.68 5.56 -8.06
N ALA A 103 -3.43 6.03 -6.84
CA ALA A 103 -3.97 7.27 -6.30
C ALA A 103 -2.98 8.42 -6.56
N HIS A 104 -3.17 9.14 -7.66
CA HIS A 104 -2.29 10.24 -8.04
C HIS A 104 -3.08 11.50 -8.36
N LEU A 105 -2.71 12.63 -7.76
CA LEU A 105 -3.32 13.95 -8.00
C LEU A 105 -4.86 13.96 -7.91
N LYS A 106 -5.42 13.25 -6.93
CA LYS A 106 -6.88 13.07 -6.71
C LYS A 106 -7.61 12.27 -7.81
N VAL A 107 -6.87 11.56 -8.65
CA VAL A 107 -7.42 10.63 -9.63
C VAL A 107 -7.08 9.21 -9.18
N LEU A 108 -8.10 8.33 -9.18
CA LEU A 108 -7.93 6.90 -8.97
C LEU A 108 -7.91 6.22 -10.34
N THR A 109 -6.76 5.66 -10.70
CA THR A 109 -6.58 4.98 -11.99
C THR A 109 -6.35 3.50 -11.75
N PRO A 110 -7.20 2.58 -12.25
CA PRO A 110 -6.92 1.15 -12.21
C PRO A 110 -5.55 0.83 -12.78
N ILE A 111 -4.79 -0.01 -12.08
CA ILE A 111 -3.42 -0.34 -12.50
C ILE A 111 -3.40 -1.41 -13.58
N ASP A 112 -2.39 -1.38 -14.44
CA ASP A 112 -2.09 -2.41 -15.42
C ASP A 112 -0.96 -3.34 -14.94
N ASP A 113 -0.59 -4.34 -15.75
CA ASP A 113 0.44 -5.32 -15.37
C ASP A 113 1.81 -4.68 -15.10
N VAL A 114 2.13 -3.56 -15.74
CA VAL A 114 3.40 -2.87 -15.52
C VAL A 114 3.45 -2.23 -14.13
N GLU A 115 2.38 -1.59 -13.68
CA GLU A 115 2.30 -1.10 -12.29
C GLU A 115 2.30 -2.24 -11.28
N ALA A 116 1.61 -3.35 -11.59
CA ALA A 116 1.60 -4.53 -10.73
C ALA A 116 3.01 -5.10 -10.54
N ASP A 117 3.80 -5.15 -11.62
CA ASP A 117 5.19 -5.59 -11.56
C ASP A 117 6.06 -4.62 -10.74
N LEU A 118 5.80 -3.31 -10.78
CA LEU A 118 6.49 -2.32 -9.93
C LEU A 118 6.16 -2.52 -8.44
N ILE A 119 4.89 -2.77 -8.12
CA ILE A 119 4.48 -3.10 -6.74
C ILE A 119 5.22 -4.35 -6.26
N MET A 120 5.21 -5.42 -7.05
CA MET A 120 5.85 -6.68 -6.69
C MET A 120 7.36 -6.54 -6.56
N ALA A 121 8.02 -5.73 -7.40
CA ALA A 121 9.44 -5.45 -7.29
C ALA A 121 9.78 -4.73 -5.97
N ASP A 122 8.99 -3.73 -5.58
CA ASP A 122 9.18 -3.02 -4.29
C ASP A 122 9.01 -3.96 -3.09
N LEU A 123 7.97 -4.79 -3.13
CA LEU A 123 7.69 -5.78 -2.10
C LEU A 123 8.83 -6.82 -2.00
N ALA A 124 9.35 -7.30 -3.13
CA ALA A 124 10.48 -8.22 -3.17
C ALA A 124 11.74 -7.60 -2.55
N VAL A 125 12.09 -6.36 -2.94
CA VAL A 125 13.25 -5.64 -2.36
C VAL A 125 13.07 -5.45 -0.85
N ALA A 126 11.87 -5.09 -0.39
CA ALA A 126 11.60 -4.97 1.04
C ALA A 126 11.78 -6.31 1.76
N SER A 127 11.28 -7.41 1.19
CA SER A 127 11.44 -8.75 1.76
C SER A 127 12.92 -9.14 1.90
N GLU A 128 13.73 -8.88 0.87
CA GLU A 128 15.18 -9.13 0.90
C GLU A 128 15.88 -8.33 2.00
N LEU A 129 15.56 -7.04 2.13
CA LEU A 129 16.14 -6.17 3.16
C LEU A 129 15.81 -6.67 4.57
N LEU A 130 14.59 -7.15 4.80
CA LEU A 130 14.19 -7.71 6.09
C LEU A 130 14.95 -9.00 6.45
N MET A 131 15.51 -9.73 5.49
CA MET A 131 16.37 -10.89 5.76
C MET A 131 17.79 -10.51 6.19
N THR A 132 18.17 -9.23 6.02
CA THR A 132 19.53 -8.73 6.32
C THR A 132 19.64 -8.00 7.67
N ILE A 133 18.50 -7.78 8.34
CA ILE A 133 18.39 -7.11 9.65
C ILE A 133 18.18 -8.17 10.73
#